data_AF-R7Y2E6-F1
#
_entry.id   AF-R7Y2E6-F1
#
_cell.length_a   1.000
_cell.length_b   1.000
_cell.length_c   1.000
_cell.angle_alpha   90.00
_cell.angle_beta   90.00
_cell.angle_gamma   90.00
#
_symmetry.space_group_name_H-M   'P 1'
#
loop_
_entity.id
_entity.type
_entity.pdbx_description
1 polymer ?
#
loop_
_entity_poly.entity_id
_entity_poly.type
_entity_poly.pdbx_seq_one_letter_code
_entity_poly.pdbx_strand_id
1 'polypeptide(L)'
;MPTARVLPGAQQLELLRRLNLAGRAPDGLADRVLTAAAPGRGKPDLALVGAGRSPYGPQPVDPALLPPDELVRVATSVLAEDVVALGVPTPPRRLNRFWHRRHRLAGDPIEVAGVRDHLTSHGRSPGGPGAPVLVLGGPLDQMLADVWSRRCFERGSFGWLEWLRFWQQRDELPPRIDLAAVADRHRAQSPDVRVVLDRSQLPDLLAVRRLPPPVRPGADAAELARRIATVVGLLVPPDERAALMTHTLLPRMPATTTPPVALPAEHRAWVKAAAERMARQLSRAGYAVVGDPRAVVPAESAAPVAAGPPGVASGQQVLDLAVRMLVDDTWKGQG
;
A
#
# COMPACT_ATOMS: atom_id res chain seq x y z
N MET A 1 13.91 1.30 -44.80
CA MET A 1 13.47 2.41 -43.92
C MET A 1 14.37 2.39 -42.70
N PRO A 2 15.29 3.35 -42.53
CA PRO A 2 16.11 3.40 -41.32
C PRO A 2 15.19 3.73 -40.14
N THR A 3 15.10 2.83 -39.18
CA THR A 3 14.44 3.07 -37.90
C THR A 3 15.10 4.27 -37.24
N ALA A 4 14.39 5.40 -37.15
CA ALA A 4 14.88 6.58 -36.46
C ALA A 4 15.33 6.15 -35.05
N ARG A 5 16.60 6.40 -34.74
CA ARG A 5 17.19 6.05 -33.45
C ARG A 5 16.43 6.85 -32.39
N VAL A 6 15.58 6.18 -31.61
CA VAL A 6 14.84 6.81 -30.51
C VAL A 6 15.89 7.27 -29.50
N LEU A 7 16.10 8.57 -29.43
CA LEU A 7 16.99 9.17 -28.44
C LEU A 7 16.29 9.17 -27.08
N PRO A 8 17.04 8.95 -25.98
CA PRO A 8 16.47 9.00 -24.64
C PRO A 8 15.87 10.39 -24.36
N GLY A 9 14.71 10.41 -23.71
CA GLY A 9 14.04 11.63 -23.29
C GLY A 9 14.68 12.30 -22.07
N ALA A 10 14.20 13.51 -21.76
CA ALA A 10 14.66 14.28 -20.62
C ALA A 10 14.50 13.54 -19.29
N GLN A 11 13.45 12.73 -19.14
CA GLN A 11 13.19 11.98 -17.92
C GLN A 11 14.27 10.92 -17.67
N GLN A 12 14.65 10.16 -18.70
CA GLN A 12 15.66 9.11 -18.60
C GLN A 12 17.02 9.70 -18.21
N LEU A 13 17.41 10.81 -18.85
CA LEU A 13 18.70 11.46 -18.60
C LEU A 13 18.80 12.06 -17.19
N GLU A 14 17.75 12.75 -16.71
CA GLU A 14 17.74 13.28 -15.36
C GLU A 14 17.71 12.17 -14.31
N LEU A 15 16.94 11.09 -14.53
CA LEU A 15 16.93 9.96 -13.62
C LEU A 15 18.32 9.33 -13.52
N LEU A 16 19.00 9.10 -14.65
CA LEU A 16 20.39 8.62 -14.65
C LEU A 16 21.34 9.53 -13.88
N ARG A 17 21.23 10.84 -14.07
CA ARG A 17 22.04 11.82 -13.33
C ARG A 17 21.86 11.63 -11.82
N ARG A 18 20.61 11.46 -11.35
CA ARG A 18 20.31 11.25 -9.92
C ARG A 18 20.81 9.90 -9.42
N LEU A 19 20.66 8.83 -10.22
CA LEU A 19 21.19 7.50 -9.87
C LEU A 19 22.72 7.55 -9.68
N ASN A 20 23.44 8.21 -10.59
CA ASN A 20 24.89 8.39 -10.50
C ASN A 20 25.33 9.22 -9.29
N LEU A 21 24.52 10.21 -8.88
CA LEU A 21 24.79 11.00 -7.68
C LEU A 21 24.48 10.25 -6.39
N ALA A 22 23.50 9.35 -6.41
CA ALA A 22 23.08 8.58 -5.24
C ALA A 22 24.06 7.44 -4.91
N GLY A 23 24.81 6.93 -5.88
CA GLY A 23 25.83 5.93 -5.66
C GLY A 23 26.25 5.20 -6.94
N ARG A 24 27.00 4.11 -6.77
CA ARG A 24 27.38 3.24 -7.89
C ARG A 24 26.15 2.44 -8.33
N ALA A 25 25.61 2.76 -9.50
CA ALA A 25 24.54 2.00 -10.12
C ALA A 25 24.98 0.55 -10.41
N PRO A 26 24.10 -0.45 -10.19
CA PRO A 26 24.32 -1.82 -10.64
C PRO A 26 24.56 -1.92 -12.15
N ASP A 27 25.31 -2.94 -12.57
CA ASP A 27 25.63 -3.17 -13.98
C ASP A 27 24.33 -3.36 -14.80
N GLY A 28 24.25 -2.70 -15.96
CA GLY A 28 23.09 -2.75 -16.85
C GLY A 28 21.88 -1.88 -16.44
N LEU A 29 21.88 -1.27 -15.24
CA LEU A 29 20.79 -0.36 -14.83
C LEU A 29 20.67 0.84 -15.77
N ALA A 30 21.80 1.37 -16.24
CA ALA A 30 21.81 2.53 -17.12
C ALA A 30 21.05 2.26 -18.44
N ASP A 31 21.33 1.11 -19.07
CA ASP A 31 20.67 0.71 -20.32
C ASP A 31 19.17 0.47 -20.11
N ARG A 32 18.79 -0.13 -18.98
CA ARG A 32 17.38 -0.31 -18.61
C ARG A 32 16.65 1.01 -18.44
N VAL A 33 17.27 2.00 -17.79
CA VAL A 33 16.68 3.34 -17.63
C VAL A 33 16.57 4.06 -18.98
N LEU A 34 17.58 3.97 -19.84
CA LEU A 34 17.56 4.61 -21.16
C LEU A 34 16.51 4.01 -22.10
N THR A 35 16.20 2.73 -21.94
CA THR A 35 15.21 2.00 -22.76
C THR A 35 13.83 1.93 -22.12
N ALA A 36 13.70 2.32 -20.84
CA ALA A 36 12.43 2.33 -20.13
C ALA A 36 11.46 3.36 -20.72
N ALA A 37 10.27 2.89 -21.09
CA ALA A 37 9.16 3.77 -21.44
C ALA A 37 8.49 4.31 -20.17
N ALA A 38 8.26 5.63 -20.12
CA ALA A 38 7.50 6.25 -19.04
C ALA A 38 6.01 5.86 -19.14
N PRO A 39 5.43 5.16 -18.16
CA PRO A 39 4.06 4.66 -18.23
C PRO A 39 3.08 5.84 -18.20
N GLY A 40 2.02 5.76 -19.02
CA GLY A 40 0.98 6.79 -19.12
C GLY A 40 0.41 6.88 -20.52
N ARG A 41 -0.89 6.56 -20.69
CA ARG A 41 -1.55 6.59 -22.00
C ARG A 41 -1.42 7.98 -22.63
N GLY A 42 -0.86 8.04 -23.84
CA GLY A 42 -0.78 9.26 -24.65
C GLY A 42 0.23 10.30 -24.16
N LYS A 43 1.10 9.96 -23.19
CA LYS A 43 2.18 10.85 -22.74
C LYS A 43 3.50 10.42 -23.39
N PRO A 44 3.99 11.13 -24.42
CA PRO A 44 5.28 10.82 -25.02
C PRO A 44 6.43 11.16 -24.05
N ASP A 45 7.61 10.62 -24.34
CA ASP A 45 8.85 11.07 -23.71
C ASP A 45 9.06 12.56 -23.97
N LEU A 46 9.59 13.27 -22.97
CA LEU A 46 9.79 14.71 -23.03
C LEU A 46 11.08 15.02 -23.80
N ALA A 47 10.95 15.80 -24.87
CA ALA A 47 12.09 16.22 -25.67
C ALA A 47 13.01 17.17 -24.88
N LEU A 48 14.29 17.21 -25.23
CA LEU A 48 15.30 18.07 -24.60
C LEU A 48 15.29 19.48 -25.17
N VAL A 49 15.57 20.49 -24.35
CA VAL A 49 15.91 21.83 -24.86
C VAL A 49 17.00 21.70 -25.93
N GLY A 50 16.77 22.28 -27.11
CA GLY A 50 17.64 22.13 -28.29
C GLY A 50 17.11 21.12 -29.32
N ALA A 51 16.17 20.25 -28.95
CA ALA A 51 15.39 19.49 -29.92
C ALA A 51 14.44 20.43 -30.69
N GLY A 52 14.22 20.15 -31.98
CA GLY A 52 13.29 20.91 -32.81
C GLY A 52 11.89 20.94 -32.19
N ARG A 53 11.26 22.12 -32.16
CA ARG A 53 9.89 22.26 -31.68
C ARG A 53 8.95 21.51 -32.60
N SER A 54 8.24 20.52 -32.06
CA SER A 54 7.13 19.89 -32.77
C SER A 54 5.88 20.77 -32.61
N PRO A 55 5.04 20.91 -33.65
CA PRO A 55 3.73 21.57 -33.53
C PRO A 55 2.76 20.77 -32.65
N TYR A 56 3.04 19.49 -32.40
CA TYR A 56 2.22 18.60 -31.58
C TYR A 56 3.04 17.97 -30.45
N GLY A 57 2.44 17.86 -29.26
CA GLY A 57 3.06 17.25 -28.08
C GLY A 57 3.65 18.27 -27.10
N PRO A 58 4.20 17.79 -25.97
CA PRO A 58 4.79 18.65 -24.95
C PRO A 58 6.01 19.41 -25.48
N GLN A 59 6.21 20.62 -24.99
CA GLN A 59 7.38 21.42 -25.34
C GLN A 59 8.67 20.75 -24.84
N PRO A 60 9.81 20.97 -25.51
CA PRO A 60 11.08 20.50 -25.00
C PRO A 60 11.40 21.12 -23.63
N VAL A 61 11.94 20.32 -22.72
CA VAL A 61 12.18 20.67 -21.32
C VAL A 61 13.64 20.49 -20.93
N ASP A 62 14.08 21.29 -19.97
CA ASP A 62 15.37 21.11 -19.32
C ASP A 62 15.23 19.93 -18.33
N PRO A 63 16.04 18.86 -18.46
CA PRO A 63 16.03 17.73 -17.54
C PRO A 63 16.15 18.14 -16.06
N ALA A 64 16.94 19.19 -15.76
CA ALA A 64 17.17 19.64 -14.39
C ALA A 64 15.92 20.29 -13.75
N LEU A 65 14.96 20.72 -14.57
CA LEU A 65 13.72 21.36 -14.13
C LEU A 65 12.53 20.40 -14.08
N LEU A 66 12.75 19.10 -14.34
CA LEU A 66 11.68 18.12 -14.33
C LEU A 66 11.09 17.94 -12.93
N PRO A 67 9.75 17.91 -12.81
CA PRO A 67 9.11 17.59 -11.56
C PRO A 67 9.42 16.13 -11.16
N PRO A 68 9.58 15.83 -9.87
CA PRO A 68 9.91 14.48 -9.39
C PRO A 68 8.97 13.39 -9.92
N ASP A 69 7.68 13.71 -10.08
CA ASP A 69 6.68 12.77 -10.58
C ASP A 69 6.98 12.22 -11.98
N GLU A 70 7.60 13.03 -12.86
CA GLU A 70 7.98 12.57 -14.20
C GLU A 70 9.16 11.59 -14.15
N LEU A 71 10.04 11.72 -13.16
CA LEU A 71 11.16 10.78 -12.96
C LEU A 71 10.69 9.48 -12.29
N VAL A 72 9.76 9.59 -11.33
CA VAL A 72 9.12 8.42 -10.70
C VAL A 72 8.43 7.55 -11.75
N ARG A 73 7.83 8.12 -12.79
CA ARG A 73 7.23 7.35 -13.89
C ARG A 73 8.23 6.38 -14.53
N VAL A 74 9.42 6.87 -14.92
CA VAL A 74 10.47 6.02 -15.51
C VAL A 74 10.99 5.00 -14.49
N ALA A 75 11.30 5.43 -13.26
CA ALA A 75 11.79 4.55 -12.20
C ALA A 75 10.80 3.40 -11.89
N THR A 76 9.51 3.69 -11.93
CA THR A 76 8.44 2.72 -11.68
C THR A 76 8.44 1.60 -12.73
N SER A 77 8.71 1.90 -14.00
CA SER A 77 8.80 0.85 -15.05
C SER A 77 9.92 -0.13 -14.76
N VAL A 78 11.11 0.38 -14.44
CA VAL A 78 12.29 -0.46 -14.12
C VAL A 78 12.04 -1.29 -12.86
N LEU A 79 11.47 -0.68 -11.81
CA LEU A 79 11.13 -1.40 -10.57
C LEU A 79 10.03 -2.45 -10.79
N ALA A 80 9.07 -2.20 -11.66
CA ALA A 80 8.02 -3.18 -11.98
C ALA A 80 8.60 -4.41 -12.70
N GLU A 81 9.53 -4.22 -13.63
CA GLU A 81 10.28 -5.32 -14.24
C GLU A 81 11.07 -6.11 -13.19
N ASP A 82 11.74 -5.43 -12.26
CA ASP A 82 12.46 -6.10 -11.16
C ASP A 82 11.52 -6.95 -10.30
N VAL A 83 10.35 -6.42 -9.94
CA VAL A 83 9.34 -7.16 -9.17
C VAL A 83 8.85 -8.40 -9.92
N VAL A 84 8.59 -8.28 -11.22
CA VAL A 84 8.18 -9.43 -12.05
C VAL A 84 9.30 -10.47 -12.17
N ALA A 85 10.54 -10.01 -12.39
CA ALA A 85 11.70 -10.89 -12.51
C ALA A 85 12.00 -11.69 -11.23
N LEU A 86 11.73 -11.11 -10.06
CA LEU A 86 11.85 -11.81 -8.77
C LEU A 86 10.85 -12.95 -8.60
N GLY A 87 9.70 -12.89 -9.28
CA GLY A 87 8.64 -13.88 -9.17
C GLY A 87 7.95 -13.89 -7.80
N VAL A 88 6.93 -14.74 -7.67
CA VAL A 88 6.21 -14.95 -6.41
C VAL A 88 6.95 -16.00 -5.58
N PRO A 89 7.37 -15.71 -4.35
CA PRO A 89 8.03 -16.71 -3.51
C PRO A 89 7.06 -17.84 -3.17
N THR A 90 7.58 -19.07 -3.16
CA THR A 90 6.81 -20.22 -2.69
C THR A 90 6.73 -20.16 -1.15
N PRO A 91 5.53 -20.18 -0.55
CA PRO A 91 5.40 -20.09 0.90
C PRO A 91 6.07 -21.29 1.57
N PRO A 92 6.81 -21.09 2.68
CA PRO A 92 7.43 -22.18 3.40
C PRO A 92 6.35 -23.13 3.92
N ARG A 93 6.44 -24.42 3.56
CA ARG A 93 5.55 -25.46 4.09
C ARG A 93 5.86 -25.68 5.57
N ARG A 94 4.99 -25.20 6.45
CA ARG A 94 5.05 -25.50 7.89
C ARG A 94 3.93 -26.47 8.26
N LEU A 95 4.29 -27.46 9.08
CA LEU A 95 3.30 -28.38 9.64
C LEU A 95 2.36 -27.58 10.55
N ASN A 96 1.07 -27.63 10.25
CA ASN A 96 0.05 -27.01 11.07
C ASN A 96 0.01 -27.76 12.42
N ARG A 97 0.09 -27.04 13.54
CA ARG A 97 -0.02 -27.67 14.86
C ARG A 97 -1.42 -28.24 15.01
N PHE A 98 -1.57 -29.49 15.40
CA PHE A 98 -2.89 -30.10 15.56
C PHE A 98 -3.69 -29.54 16.75
N TRP A 99 -3.01 -28.93 17.72
CA TRP A 99 -3.58 -28.46 18.98
C TRP A 99 -3.47 -26.94 19.10
N HIS A 100 -4.26 -26.20 18.31
CA HIS A 100 -4.36 -24.74 18.43
C HIS A 100 -5.80 -24.26 18.33
N ARG A 101 -6.05 -23.06 18.86
CA ARG A 101 -7.35 -22.40 18.77
C ARG A 101 -7.60 -21.95 17.33
N ARG A 102 -8.62 -22.52 16.71
CA ARG A 102 -9.10 -22.12 15.38
C ARG A 102 -9.66 -20.71 15.45
N HIS A 103 -9.50 -19.95 14.37
CA HIS A 103 -9.96 -18.57 14.29
C HIS A 103 -10.10 -18.15 12.81
N ARG A 104 -11.01 -17.21 12.53
CA ARG A 104 -11.06 -16.49 11.24
C ARG A 104 -10.87 -15.02 11.53
N LEU A 105 -10.11 -14.33 10.68
CA LEU A 105 -9.80 -12.90 10.84
C LEU A 105 -10.44 -12.10 9.70
N ALA A 106 -11.11 -11.02 10.05
CA ALA A 106 -11.70 -10.05 9.12
C ALA A 106 -11.52 -8.62 9.67
N GLY A 107 -11.87 -7.59 8.90
CA GLY A 107 -11.75 -6.19 9.30
C GLY A 107 -10.54 -5.49 8.69
N ASP A 108 -9.85 -4.68 9.49
CA ASP A 108 -8.69 -3.89 9.06
C ASP A 108 -7.64 -4.78 8.36
N PRO A 109 -7.32 -4.51 7.07
CA PRO A 109 -6.47 -5.39 6.30
C PRO A 109 -5.01 -5.44 6.77
N ILE A 110 -4.46 -4.36 7.33
CA ILE A 110 -3.07 -4.37 7.81
C ILE A 110 -2.99 -5.15 9.12
N GLU A 111 -3.95 -4.94 10.02
CA GLU A 111 -4.03 -5.68 11.28
C GLU A 111 -4.23 -7.18 11.03
N VAL A 112 -5.19 -7.52 10.18
CA VAL A 112 -5.51 -8.91 9.83
C VAL A 112 -4.32 -9.59 9.17
N ALA A 113 -3.60 -8.92 8.26
CA ALA A 113 -2.43 -9.48 7.62
C ALA A 113 -1.31 -9.75 8.63
N GLY A 114 -0.96 -8.76 9.46
CA GLY A 114 0.11 -8.91 10.45
C GLY A 114 -0.17 -10.03 11.46
N VAL A 115 -1.41 -10.15 11.94
CA VAL A 115 -1.82 -11.23 12.84
C VAL A 115 -1.78 -12.58 12.13
N ARG A 116 -2.30 -12.66 10.89
CA ARG A 116 -2.29 -13.90 10.10
C ARG A 116 -0.86 -14.39 9.85
N ASP A 117 0.04 -13.50 9.45
CA ASP A 117 1.44 -13.84 9.15
C ASP A 117 2.18 -14.29 10.41
N HIS A 118 1.94 -13.61 11.54
CA HIS A 118 2.47 -14.03 12.83
C HIS A 118 1.98 -15.43 13.23
N LEU A 119 0.67 -15.71 13.15
CA LEU A 119 0.13 -17.01 13.53
C LEU A 119 0.59 -18.12 12.59
N THR A 120 0.62 -17.85 11.28
CA THR A 120 1.07 -18.80 10.26
C THR A 120 2.55 -19.16 10.43
N SER A 121 3.41 -18.17 10.71
CA SER A 121 4.83 -18.41 11.00
C SER A 121 5.06 -19.30 12.24
N HIS A 122 4.09 -19.36 13.16
CA HIS A 122 4.09 -20.23 14.33
C HIS A 122 3.30 -21.54 14.14
N GLY A 123 2.89 -21.87 12.91
CA GLY A 123 2.18 -23.11 12.57
C GLY A 123 0.72 -23.12 13.05
N ARG A 124 0.08 -21.95 13.13
CA ARG A 124 -1.33 -21.78 13.52
C ARG A 124 -2.10 -21.14 12.37
N SER A 125 -2.48 -21.95 11.37
CA SER A 125 -3.19 -21.43 10.20
C SER A 125 -4.62 -21.01 10.55
N PRO A 126 -5.13 -19.91 9.97
CA PRO A 126 -6.52 -19.51 10.19
C PRO A 126 -7.50 -20.52 9.58
N GLY A 127 -8.70 -20.62 10.16
CA GLY A 127 -9.84 -21.33 9.62
C GLY A 127 -10.24 -22.61 10.36
N GLY A 128 -11.02 -23.43 9.66
CA GLY A 128 -11.63 -24.67 10.16
C GLY A 128 -13.15 -24.57 10.42
N PRO A 129 -13.85 -25.72 10.49
CA PRO A 129 -15.24 -25.78 10.91
C PRO A 129 -15.44 -25.19 12.32
N GLY A 130 -16.47 -24.37 12.50
CA GLY A 130 -16.84 -23.77 13.79
C GLY A 130 -15.85 -22.73 14.35
N ALA A 131 -14.87 -22.29 13.57
CA ALA A 131 -13.88 -21.32 14.02
C ALA A 131 -14.53 -19.95 14.31
N PRO A 132 -14.33 -19.35 15.50
CA PRO A 132 -14.83 -18.02 15.80
C PRO A 132 -14.26 -16.99 14.84
N VAL A 133 -15.08 -16.00 14.47
CA VAL A 133 -14.68 -14.90 13.60
C VAL A 133 -14.35 -13.69 14.45
N LEU A 134 -13.10 -13.24 14.37
CA LEU A 134 -12.62 -12.00 14.98
C LEU A 134 -12.56 -10.91 13.90
N VAL A 135 -13.39 -9.89 14.05
CA VAL A 135 -13.41 -8.71 13.19
C VAL A 135 -12.56 -7.63 13.86
N LEU A 136 -11.33 -7.45 13.39
CA LEU A 136 -10.35 -6.53 13.95
C LEU A 136 -10.64 -5.11 13.45
N GLY A 137 -10.71 -4.16 14.38
CA GLY A 137 -10.91 -2.75 14.07
C GLY A 137 -10.06 -1.83 14.94
N GLY A 138 -10.16 -0.54 14.65
CA GLY A 138 -9.49 0.54 15.36
C GLY A 138 -10.08 1.90 14.97
N PRO A 139 -9.37 3.00 15.18
CA PRO A 139 -9.79 4.33 14.71
C PRO A 139 -10.07 4.34 13.20
N LEU A 140 -11.19 4.94 12.78
CA LEU A 140 -11.66 4.85 11.40
C LEU A 140 -10.75 5.54 10.38
N ASP A 141 -10.10 6.64 10.78
CA ASP A 141 -9.11 7.35 9.99
C ASP A 141 -7.90 6.47 9.66
N GLN A 142 -7.41 5.73 10.66
CA GLN A 142 -6.33 4.76 10.49
C GLN A 142 -6.76 3.57 9.62
N MET A 143 -7.94 3.00 9.87
CA MET A 143 -8.45 1.89 9.05
C MET A 143 -8.62 2.30 7.57
N LEU A 144 -9.01 3.55 7.28
CA LEU A 144 -9.08 4.07 5.91
C LEU A 144 -7.69 4.12 5.25
N ALA A 145 -6.69 4.63 5.97
CA ALA A 145 -5.30 4.67 5.51
C ALA A 145 -4.75 3.26 5.28
N ASP A 146 -5.06 2.31 6.16
CA ASP A 146 -4.64 0.91 6.07
C ASP A 146 -5.27 0.21 4.86
N VAL A 147 -6.56 0.47 4.56
CA VAL A 147 -7.23 -0.05 3.35
C VAL A 147 -6.58 0.47 2.08
N TRP A 148 -6.31 1.76 1.99
CA TRP A 148 -5.67 2.33 0.79
C TRP A 148 -4.25 1.82 0.64
N SER A 149 -3.46 1.85 1.72
CA SER A 149 -2.08 1.35 1.73
C SER A 149 -2.03 -0.12 1.32
N ARG A 150 -2.91 -0.96 1.86
CA ARG A 150 -3.01 -2.37 1.44
C ARG A 150 -3.34 -2.51 -0.05
N ARG A 151 -4.27 -1.72 -0.58
CA ARG A 151 -4.61 -1.75 -2.02
C ARG A 151 -3.42 -1.39 -2.91
N CYS A 152 -2.57 -0.46 -2.48
CA CYS A 152 -1.33 -0.12 -3.18
C CYS A 152 -0.39 -1.34 -3.32
N PHE A 153 -0.36 -2.23 -2.33
CA PHE A 153 0.40 -3.49 -2.33
C PHE A 153 -0.40 -4.72 -2.81
N GLU A 154 -1.57 -4.53 -3.42
CA GLU A 154 -2.35 -5.63 -4.02
C GLU A 154 -2.61 -5.38 -5.50
N ARG A 155 -3.19 -4.24 -5.86
CA ARG A 155 -3.68 -4.02 -7.23
C ARG A 155 -3.47 -2.62 -7.77
N GLY A 156 -2.92 -1.72 -6.96
CA GLY A 156 -2.93 -0.29 -7.22
C GLY A 156 -4.26 0.35 -6.80
N SER A 157 -4.28 1.68 -6.83
CA SER A 157 -5.42 2.50 -6.43
C SER A 157 -5.35 3.86 -7.13
N PHE A 158 -6.45 4.62 -7.05
CA PHE A 158 -6.38 6.06 -7.24
C PHE A 158 -5.45 6.69 -6.20
N GLY A 159 -5.00 7.92 -6.47
CA GLY A 159 -4.32 8.72 -5.45
C GLY A 159 -5.17 8.83 -4.18
N TRP A 160 -4.51 9.04 -3.05
CA TRP A 160 -5.16 9.00 -1.72
C TRP A 160 -6.37 9.94 -1.63
N LEU A 161 -6.21 11.18 -2.08
CA LEU A 161 -7.27 12.19 -2.03
C LEU A 161 -8.44 11.85 -2.97
N GLU A 162 -8.16 11.37 -4.18
CA GLU A 162 -9.19 10.92 -5.12
C GLU A 162 -9.98 9.74 -4.54
N TRP A 163 -9.27 8.81 -3.89
CA TRP A 163 -9.88 7.65 -3.26
C TRP A 163 -10.76 8.03 -2.08
N LEU A 164 -10.35 8.99 -1.24
CA LEU A 164 -11.17 9.52 -0.15
C LEU A 164 -12.40 10.25 -0.69
N ARG A 165 -12.24 11.14 -1.68
CA ARG A 165 -13.35 11.85 -2.31
C ARG A 165 -14.38 10.88 -2.90
N PHE A 166 -13.94 9.77 -3.51
CA PHE A 166 -14.84 8.73 -4.02
C PHE A 166 -15.77 8.17 -2.93
N TRP A 167 -15.26 7.88 -1.73
CA TRP A 167 -16.06 7.35 -0.63
C TRP A 167 -16.92 8.42 0.04
N GLN A 168 -16.36 9.62 0.24
CA GLN A 168 -17.09 10.74 0.82
C GLN A 168 -18.30 11.14 -0.02
N GLN A 169 -18.15 11.21 -1.35
CA GLN A 169 -19.25 11.56 -2.26
C GLN A 169 -20.41 10.56 -2.20
N ARG A 170 -20.15 9.33 -1.78
CA ARG A 170 -21.16 8.27 -1.61
C ARG A 170 -21.71 8.18 -0.19
N ASP A 171 -21.12 8.93 0.75
CA ASP A 171 -21.30 8.78 2.20
C ASP A 171 -21.19 7.31 2.68
N GLU A 172 -20.31 6.54 2.04
CA GLU A 172 -20.10 5.12 2.28
C GLU A 172 -18.68 4.86 2.81
N LEU A 173 -18.50 3.72 3.48
CA LEU A 173 -17.19 3.22 3.87
C LEU A 173 -16.74 2.07 2.98
N PRO A 174 -15.42 1.89 2.78
CA PRO A 174 -14.92 0.68 2.13
C PRO A 174 -15.43 -0.58 2.85
N PRO A 175 -15.97 -1.58 2.13
CA PRO A 175 -16.63 -2.74 2.74
C PRO A 175 -15.78 -3.61 3.67
N ARG A 176 -14.45 -3.43 3.69
CA ARG A 176 -13.54 -4.15 4.58
C ARG A 176 -13.49 -3.54 6.00
N ILE A 177 -13.84 -2.26 6.15
CA ILE A 177 -13.72 -1.51 7.41
C ILE A 177 -15.06 -0.99 7.92
N ASP A 178 -16.15 -1.25 7.20
CA ASP A 178 -17.48 -1.23 7.79
C ASP A 178 -17.61 -2.44 8.72
N LEU A 179 -17.15 -2.29 9.96
CA LEU A 179 -17.03 -3.40 10.92
C LEU A 179 -18.38 -4.04 11.22
N ALA A 180 -19.46 -3.26 11.23
CA ALA A 180 -20.81 -3.76 11.45
C ALA A 180 -21.26 -4.64 10.28
N ALA A 181 -21.14 -4.14 9.04
CA ALA A 181 -21.49 -4.91 7.86
C ALA A 181 -20.62 -6.18 7.69
N VAL A 182 -19.34 -6.11 8.07
CA VAL A 182 -18.43 -7.28 8.08
C VAL A 182 -18.89 -8.30 9.11
N ALA A 183 -19.20 -7.88 10.34
CA ALA A 183 -19.66 -8.78 11.40
C ALA A 183 -20.99 -9.46 11.03
N ASP A 184 -21.96 -8.70 10.50
CA ASP A 184 -23.26 -9.23 10.09
C ASP A 184 -23.13 -10.26 8.97
N ARG A 185 -22.28 -10.00 7.97
CA ARG A 185 -22.00 -10.97 6.89
C ARG A 185 -21.46 -12.29 7.43
N HIS A 186 -20.59 -12.24 8.44
CA HIS A 186 -20.01 -13.44 9.04
C HIS A 186 -20.95 -14.15 10.00
N ARG A 187 -21.87 -13.42 10.64
CA ARG A 187 -22.87 -13.98 11.56
C ARG A 187 -23.83 -14.94 10.85
N ALA A 188 -24.07 -14.75 9.56
CA ALA A 188 -24.81 -15.71 8.73
C ALA A 188 -24.11 -17.07 8.59
N GLN A 189 -22.79 -17.14 8.83
CA GLN A 189 -21.95 -18.33 8.61
C GLN A 189 -21.35 -18.90 9.90
N SER A 190 -21.30 -18.11 10.97
CA SER A 190 -20.73 -18.50 12.27
C SER A 190 -21.53 -17.84 13.39
N PRO A 191 -21.95 -18.60 14.42
CA PRO A 191 -22.62 -18.01 15.57
C PRO A 191 -21.68 -17.24 16.50
N ASP A 192 -20.37 -17.55 16.51
CA ASP A 192 -19.36 -16.84 17.32
C ASP A 192 -18.64 -15.80 16.46
N VAL A 193 -19.16 -14.57 16.47
CA VAL A 193 -18.56 -13.39 15.84
C VAL A 193 -18.27 -12.36 16.93
N ARG A 194 -17.05 -11.81 16.92
CA ARG A 194 -16.62 -10.79 17.88
C ARG A 194 -15.93 -9.66 17.15
N VAL A 195 -16.35 -8.42 17.39
CA VAL A 195 -15.63 -7.23 16.93
C VAL A 195 -14.60 -6.87 17.99
N VAL A 196 -13.33 -6.77 17.62
CA VAL A 196 -12.22 -6.50 18.52
C VAL A 196 -11.68 -5.11 18.23
N LEU A 197 -11.91 -4.18 19.16
CA LEU A 197 -11.47 -2.78 19.11
C LEU A 197 -10.34 -2.50 20.09
N ASP A 198 -10.15 -3.35 21.10
CA ASP A 198 -9.00 -3.32 21.98
C ASP A 198 -7.96 -4.37 21.57
N ARG A 199 -6.87 -3.91 20.94
CA ARG A 199 -5.76 -4.76 20.50
C ARG A 199 -5.12 -5.54 21.66
N SER A 200 -5.10 -4.98 22.88
CA SER A 200 -4.43 -5.60 24.01
C SER A 200 -5.09 -6.92 24.44
N GLN A 201 -6.38 -7.10 24.12
CA GLN A 201 -7.16 -8.31 24.39
C GLN A 201 -6.97 -9.40 23.32
N LEU A 202 -6.39 -9.04 22.17
CA LEU A 202 -6.30 -9.95 21.03
C LEU A 202 -5.40 -11.18 21.27
N PRO A 203 -4.26 -11.09 21.99
CA PRO A 203 -3.45 -12.26 22.34
C PRO A 203 -4.24 -13.35 23.08
N ASP A 204 -5.08 -12.98 24.05
CA ASP A 204 -5.88 -13.90 24.85
C ASP A 204 -6.98 -14.58 24.01
N LEU A 205 -7.65 -13.81 23.13
CA LEU A 205 -8.63 -14.35 22.20
C LEU A 205 -8.02 -15.40 21.26
N LEU A 206 -6.76 -15.22 20.87
CA LEU A 206 -6.02 -16.11 19.97
C LEU A 206 -5.18 -17.16 20.70
N ALA A 207 -5.19 -17.16 22.04
CA ALA A 207 -4.35 -18.02 22.89
C ALA A 207 -2.85 -17.94 22.53
N VAL A 208 -2.34 -16.73 22.28
CA VAL A 208 -0.91 -16.43 22.10
C VAL A 208 -0.42 -15.50 23.20
N ARG A 209 0.89 -15.52 23.50
CA ARG A 209 1.46 -14.68 24.56
C ARG A 209 1.54 -13.20 24.17
N ARG A 210 1.84 -12.93 22.91
CA ARG A 210 2.03 -11.57 22.38
C ARG A 210 1.79 -11.57 20.88
N LEU A 211 1.41 -10.42 20.36
CA LEU A 211 1.38 -10.15 18.93
C LEU A 211 2.35 -8.99 18.64
N PRO A 212 3.10 -9.03 17.53
CA PRO A 212 3.89 -7.89 17.11
C PRO A 212 2.94 -6.71 16.83
N PRO A 213 3.38 -5.45 17.00
CA PRO A 213 2.61 -4.32 16.51
C PRO A 213 2.44 -4.42 14.99
N PRO A 214 1.33 -3.89 14.45
CA PRO A 214 1.13 -3.77 13.00
C PRO A 214 2.26 -2.94 12.38
N VAL A 215 2.81 -3.41 11.27
CA VAL A 215 3.79 -2.65 10.49
C VAL A 215 3.05 -1.94 9.37
N ARG A 216 3.04 -0.60 9.42
CA ARG A 216 2.42 0.25 8.40
C ARG A 216 3.51 0.85 7.51
N PRO A 217 3.44 0.65 6.19
CA PRO A 217 4.35 1.32 5.26
C PRO A 217 4.24 2.84 5.38
N GLY A 218 5.36 3.54 5.17
CA GLY A 218 5.37 4.98 5.00
C GLY A 218 4.52 5.40 3.80
N ALA A 219 4.05 6.65 3.80
CA ALA A 219 3.24 7.19 2.71
C ALA A 219 3.97 7.18 1.35
N ASP A 220 5.31 7.28 1.37
CA ASP A 220 6.19 7.19 0.20
C ASP A 220 6.22 5.78 -0.38
N ALA A 221 6.37 4.78 0.48
CA ALA A 221 6.35 3.37 0.14
C ALA A 221 4.98 2.96 -0.44
N ALA A 222 3.88 3.40 0.19
CA ALA A 222 2.54 3.11 -0.30
C ALA A 222 2.27 3.78 -1.67
N GLU A 223 2.69 5.04 -1.84
CA GLU A 223 2.53 5.76 -3.12
C GLU A 223 3.42 5.16 -4.23
N LEU A 224 4.67 4.78 -3.93
CA LEU A 224 5.55 4.09 -4.87
C LEU A 224 4.95 2.74 -5.28
N ALA A 225 4.50 1.92 -4.31
CA ALA A 225 3.87 0.64 -4.56
C ALA A 225 2.61 0.77 -5.44
N ARG A 226 1.81 1.82 -5.23
CA ARG A 226 0.63 2.13 -6.05
C ARG A 226 0.99 2.30 -7.53
N ARG A 227 2.08 3.03 -7.81
CA ARG A 227 2.59 3.28 -9.16
C ARG A 227 3.16 1.99 -9.75
N ILE A 228 3.95 1.23 -8.99
CA ILE A 228 4.51 -0.06 -9.41
C ILE A 228 3.39 -1.04 -9.76
N ALA A 229 2.37 -1.18 -8.91
CA ALA A 229 1.23 -2.08 -9.16
C ALA A 229 0.49 -1.77 -10.47
N THR A 230 0.46 -0.50 -10.87
CA THR A 230 -0.17 -0.07 -12.12
C THR A 230 0.60 -0.62 -13.32
N VAL A 231 1.94 -0.56 -13.29
CA VAL A 231 2.79 -1.10 -14.36
C VAL A 231 2.84 -2.62 -14.33
N VAL A 232 3.00 -3.24 -13.16
CA VAL A 232 2.93 -4.71 -13.00
C VAL A 232 1.61 -5.26 -13.54
N GLY A 233 0.49 -4.54 -13.36
CA GLY A 233 -0.81 -4.92 -13.92
C GLY A 233 -0.90 -4.90 -15.45
N LEU A 234 0.09 -4.34 -16.14
CA LEU A 234 0.24 -4.44 -17.60
C LEU A 234 1.11 -5.63 -18.01
N LEU A 235 1.93 -6.17 -17.09
CA LEU A 235 2.90 -7.23 -17.35
C LEU A 235 2.36 -8.62 -16.97
N VAL A 236 1.49 -8.70 -15.96
CA VAL A 236 0.98 -9.98 -15.43
C VAL A 236 -0.53 -9.95 -15.14
N PRO A 237 -1.20 -11.12 -15.04
CA PRO A 237 -2.60 -11.21 -14.65
C PRO A 237 -2.91 -10.65 -13.25
N PRO A 238 -4.18 -10.32 -12.95
CA PRO A 238 -4.57 -9.66 -11.70
C PRO A 238 -4.19 -10.41 -10.40
N ASP A 239 -4.31 -11.73 -10.38
CA ASP A 239 -4.02 -12.55 -9.20
C ASP A 239 -2.51 -12.66 -8.96
N GLU A 240 -1.74 -12.81 -10.04
CA GLU A 240 -0.27 -12.83 -9.99
C GLU A 240 0.28 -11.47 -9.56
N ARG A 241 -0.27 -10.36 -10.07
CA ARG A 241 0.06 -9.02 -9.58
C ARG A 241 -0.16 -8.92 -8.06
N ALA A 242 -1.31 -9.35 -7.56
CA ALA A 242 -1.60 -9.28 -6.13
C ALA A 242 -0.59 -10.09 -5.31
N ALA A 243 -0.23 -11.28 -5.80
CA ALA A 243 0.78 -12.12 -5.17
C ALA A 243 2.18 -11.47 -5.19
N LEU A 244 2.64 -10.93 -6.33
CA LEU A 244 3.91 -10.22 -6.44
C LEU A 244 3.96 -8.99 -5.52
N MET A 245 2.93 -8.15 -5.55
CA MET A 245 2.90 -6.93 -4.76
C MET A 245 2.87 -7.22 -3.25
N THR A 246 2.14 -8.26 -2.82
CA THR A 246 2.00 -8.62 -1.40
C THR A 246 3.14 -9.47 -0.86
N HIS A 247 3.61 -10.46 -1.62
CA HIS A 247 4.56 -11.46 -1.14
C HIS A 247 6.00 -11.20 -1.63
N THR A 248 6.15 -10.44 -2.72
CA THR A 248 7.47 -10.08 -3.25
C THR A 248 7.86 -8.67 -2.84
N LEU A 249 7.10 -7.64 -3.25
CA LEU A 249 7.47 -6.24 -3.03
C LEU A 249 7.31 -5.80 -1.57
N LEU A 250 6.14 -6.00 -0.95
CA LEU A 250 5.87 -5.47 0.39
C LEU A 250 6.93 -5.88 1.44
N PRO A 251 7.35 -7.16 1.55
CA PRO A 251 8.35 -7.58 2.54
C PRO A 251 9.76 -7.03 2.25
N ARG A 252 10.04 -6.66 1.00
CA ARG A 252 11.34 -6.14 0.54
C ARG A 252 11.38 -4.60 0.52
N MET A 253 10.26 -3.94 0.76
CA MET A 253 10.17 -2.50 0.73
C MET A 253 11.10 -1.91 1.80
N PRO A 254 12.10 -1.08 1.44
CA PRO A 254 13.03 -0.54 2.43
C PRO A 254 12.29 0.29 3.48
N ALA A 255 12.74 0.19 4.73
CA ALA A 255 12.22 1.05 5.79
C ALA A 255 12.53 2.53 5.48
N THR A 256 11.53 3.39 5.69
CA THR A 256 11.61 4.84 5.51
C THR A 256 11.25 5.54 6.83
N THR A 257 11.67 6.78 6.98
CA THR A 257 11.26 7.66 8.09
C THR A 257 9.98 8.43 7.79
N THR A 258 9.46 8.30 6.56
CA THR A 258 8.22 8.94 6.14
C THR A 258 7.06 8.37 6.94
N PRO A 259 6.25 9.22 7.60
CA PRO A 259 5.08 8.76 8.32
C PRO A 259 4.12 7.96 7.42
N PRO A 260 3.33 7.03 7.99
CA PRO A 260 2.25 6.39 7.26
C PRO A 260 1.23 7.40 6.72
N VAL A 261 0.42 6.93 5.77
CA VAL A 261 -0.70 7.70 5.20
C VAL A 261 -1.63 8.16 6.33
N ALA A 262 -2.09 9.41 6.25
CA ALA A 262 -2.94 10.00 7.27
C ALA A 262 -4.15 10.70 6.66
N LEU A 263 -5.20 10.87 7.46
CA LEU A 263 -6.43 11.54 7.02
C LEU A 263 -6.21 13.07 6.88
N PRO A 264 -6.44 13.65 5.69
CA PRO A 264 -6.39 15.09 5.50
C PRO A 264 -7.47 15.81 6.30
N ALA A 265 -7.20 17.04 6.72
CA ALA A 265 -8.10 17.84 7.55
C ALA A 265 -9.49 18.03 6.93
N GLU A 266 -9.55 18.21 5.60
CA GLU A 266 -10.80 18.40 4.83
C GLU A 266 -11.78 17.23 4.93
N HIS A 267 -11.29 16.01 5.23
CA HIS A 267 -12.12 14.81 5.33
C HIS A 267 -12.49 14.45 6.78
N ARG A 268 -11.94 15.15 7.78
CA ARG A 268 -12.12 14.80 9.22
C ARG A 268 -13.58 14.81 9.66
N ALA A 269 -14.35 15.82 9.26
CA ALA A 269 -15.76 15.93 9.66
C ALA A 269 -16.59 14.74 9.17
N TRP A 270 -16.38 14.34 7.90
CA TRP A 270 -17.04 13.18 7.32
C TRP A 270 -16.63 11.88 8.04
N VAL A 271 -15.34 11.65 8.25
CA VAL A 271 -14.85 10.44 8.95
C VAL A 271 -15.35 10.39 10.39
N LYS A 272 -15.36 11.52 11.11
CA LYS A 272 -15.91 11.59 12.47
C LYS A 272 -17.38 11.19 12.49
N ALA A 273 -18.19 11.77 11.60
CA ALA A 273 -19.62 11.43 11.51
C ALA A 273 -19.84 9.95 11.15
N ALA A 274 -19.06 9.40 10.22
CA ALA A 274 -19.12 7.98 9.86
C ALA A 274 -18.72 7.07 11.02
N ALA A 275 -17.66 7.42 11.76
CA ALA A 275 -17.21 6.68 12.92
C ALA A 275 -18.24 6.70 14.06
N GLU A 276 -18.87 7.84 14.31
CA GLU A 276 -19.94 7.96 15.32
C GLU A 276 -21.17 7.13 14.93
N ARG A 277 -21.53 7.07 13.64
CA ARG A 277 -22.59 6.15 13.15
C ARG A 277 -22.22 4.70 13.42
N MET A 278 -20.99 4.31 13.09
CA MET A 278 -20.50 2.95 13.30
C MET A 278 -20.45 2.59 14.79
N ALA A 279 -19.96 3.48 15.66
CA ALA A 279 -19.94 3.29 17.10
C ALA A 279 -21.36 3.00 17.64
N ARG A 280 -22.36 3.79 17.21
CA ARG A 280 -23.77 3.56 17.59
C ARG A 280 -24.31 2.21 17.09
N GLN A 281 -23.94 1.79 15.89
CA GLN A 281 -24.32 0.48 15.35
C GLN A 281 -23.69 -0.65 16.16
N LEU A 282 -22.39 -0.57 16.44
CA LEU A 282 -21.65 -1.53 17.24
C LEU A 282 -22.19 -1.65 18.68
N SER A 283 -22.53 -0.53 19.32
CA SER A 283 -23.12 -0.55 20.68
C SER A 283 -24.51 -1.20 20.76
N ARG A 284 -25.24 -1.26 19.64
CA ARG A 284 -26.59 -1.85 19.58
C ARG A 284 -26.59 -3.25 18.95
N ALA A 285 -25.42 -3.74 18.56
CA ALA A 285 -25.30 -5.00 17.86
C ALA A 285 -25.53 -6.20 18.79
N GLY A 286 -26.04 -7.29 18.23
CA GLY A 286 -26.26 -8.56 18.95
C GLY A 286 -25.04 -9.49 19.00
N TYR A 287 -23.87 -9.02 18.58
CA TYR A 287 -22.59 -9.75 18.66
C TYR A 287 -21.67 -9.11 19.71
N ALA A 288 -20.68 -9.86 20.19
CA ALA A 288 -19.77 -9.35 21.21
C ALA A 288 -18.84 -8.27 20.64
N VAL A 289 -18.66 -7.18 21.38
CA VAL A 289 -17.65 -6.16 21.11
C VAL A 289 -16.62 -6.18 22.24
N VAL A 290 -15.36 -6.38 21.89
CA VAL A 290 -14.23 -6.40 22.82
C VAL A 290 -13.54 -5.04 22.78
N GLY A 291 -13.71 -4.26 23.84
CA GLY A 291 -13.30 -2.86 23.94
C GLY A 291 -14.48 -1.89 23.86
N ASP A 292 -14.21 -0.59 23.87
CA ASP A 292 -15.23 0.47 23.74
C ASP A 292 -15.60 0.69 22.26
N PRO A 293 -16.88 0.57 21.85
CA PRO A 293 -17.34 0.96 20.52
C PRO A 293 -16.92 2.36 20.08
N ARG A 294 -16.74 3.31 21.01
CA ARG A 294 -16.26 4.67 20.71
C ARG A 294 -14.80 4.72 20.27
N ALA A 295 -14.02 3.65 20.47
CA ALA A 295 -12.63 3.57 20.00
C ALA A 295 -12.50 3.66 18.47
N VAL A 296 -13.59 3.45 17.71
CA VAL A 296 -13.59 3.69 16.25
C VAL A 296 -13.59 5.17 15.89
N VAL A 297 -13.98 6.05 16.81
CA VAL A 297 -13.99 7.51 16.60
C VAL A 297 -12.56 8.02 16.73
N PRO A 298 -12.01 8.71 15.72
CA PRO A 298 -10.67 9.27 15.79
C PRO A 298 -10.51 10.21 16.99
N ALA A 299 -9.39 10.11 17.71
CA ALA A 299 -9.11 10.97 18.85
C ALA A 299 -8.88 12.43 18.41
N GLU A 300 -9.51 13.39 19.08
CA GLU A 300 -9.38 14.82 18.76
C GLU A 300 -7.95 15.35 18.98
N SER A 301 -7.20 14.76 19.92
CA SER A 301 -5.82 15.14 20.27
C SER A 301 -4.74 14.61 19.33
N ALA A 302 -5.09 13.90 18.25
CA ALA A 302 -4.15 13.61 17.17
C ALA A 302 -3.96 14.87 16.29
N ALA A 303 -3.48 15.95 16.91
CA ALA A 303 -2.94 17.09 16.19
C ALA A 303 -1.81 16.58 15.28
N PRO A 304 -1.66 17.13 14.05
CA PRO A 304 -0.66 16.65 13.12
C PRO A 304 0.73 16.85 13.72
N VAL A 305 1.44 15.74 14.01
CA VAL A 305 2.87 15.82 14.28
C VAL A 305 3.54 16.29 12.99
N ALA A 306 4.08 17.51 13.07
CA ALA A 306 4.81 18.26 12.06
C ALA A 306 3.98 18.91 10.93
N ALA A 307 4.31 20.19 10.70
CA ALA A 307 3.88 21.01 9.57
C ALA A 307 4.42 20.47 8.23
N GLY A 308 3.90 19.32 7.80
CA GLY A 308 4.10 18.75 6.47
C GLY A 308 2.81 18.77 5.65
N PRO A 309 2.90 18.73 4.30
CA PRO A 309 1.74 18.62 3.42
C PRO A 309 0.88 17.37 3.76
N PRO A 310 -0.41 17.36 3.37
CA PRO A 310 -1.43 16.48 3.93
C PRO A 310 -1.07 15.02 3.76
N GLY A 311 -1.02 14.21 4.82
CA GLY A 311 -1.16 12.73 4.88
C GLY A 311 -0.69 11.83 3.71
N VAL A 312 0.18 12.33 2.83
CA VAL A 312 0.63 11.77 1.55
C VAL A 312 2.09 12.16 1.39
N ALA A 313 2.89 11.28 0.81
CA ALA A 313 4.28 11.62 0.50
C ALA A 313 4.36 12.65 -0.63
N SER A 314 5.33 13.55 -0.52
CA SER A 314 5.72 14.42 -1.63
C SER A 314 6.31 13.58 -2.78
N GLY A 315 6.16 14.06 -4.02
CA GLY A 315 6.76 13.39 -5.18
C GLY A 315 8.29 13.21 -5.05
N GLN A 316 8.96 14.12 -4.32
CA GLN A 316 10.39 14.01 -4.05
C GLN A 316 10.72 12.85 -3.10
N GLN A 317 9.97 12.66 -2.00
CA GLN A 317 10.16 11.51 -1.10
C GLN A 317 9.95 10.17 -1.82
N VAL A 318 8.93 10.10 -2.69
CA VAL A 318 8.65 8.91 -3.51
C VAL A 318 9.81 8.64 -4.48
N LEU A 319 10.35 9.70 -5.10
CA LEU A 319 11.50 9.60 -5.99
C LEU A 319 12.77 9.16 -5.26
N ASP A 320 13.05 9.73 -4.08
CA ASP A 320 14.22 9.37 -3.29
C ASP A 320 14.19 7.89 -2.89
N LEU A 321 13.00 7.38 -2.51
CA LEU A 321 12.81 5.95 -2.26
C LEU A 321 13.02 5.11 -3.52
N ALA A 322 12.46 5.53 -4.66
CA ALA A 322 12.63 4.81 -5.93
C ALA A 322 14.10 4.76 -6.38
N VAL A 323 14.83 5.88 -6.28
CA VAL A 323 16.27 5.96 -6.57
C VAL A 323 17.04 5.04 -5.64
N ARG A 324 16.76 5.07 -4.33
CA ARG A 324 17.38 4.16 -3.36
C ARG A 324 17.17 2.70 -3.74
N MET A 325 15.94 2.30 -4.08
CA MET A 325 15.65 0.93 -4.50
C MET A 325 16.38 0.56 -5.80
N LEU A 326 16.54 1.48 -6.75
CA LEU A 326 17.25 1.18 -7.99
C LEU A 326 18.77 1.04 -7.79
N VAL A 327 19.37 1.80 -6.86
CA VAL A 327 20.81 1.74 -6.57
C VAL A 327 21.17 0.58 -5.64
N ASP A 328 20.33 0.33 -4.63
CA ASP A 328 20.59 -0.65 -3.59
C ASP A 328 19.89 -1.98 -3.91
N ASP A 329 20.57 -2.91 -4.59
CA ASP A 329 20.00 -4.22 -4.95
C ASP A 329 19.76 -5.15 -3.73
N THR A 330 20.11 -4.76 -2.50
CA THR A 330 19.93 -5.63 -1.34
C THR A 330 18.47 -5.97 -1.07
N TRP A 331 17.52 -5.11 -1.44
CA TRP A 331 16.08 -5.42 -1.30
C TRP A 331 15.68 -6.61 -2.19
N LYS A 332 16.36 -6.84 -3.31
CA LYS A 332 16.08 -7.98 -4.22
C LYS A 332 16.48 -9.31 -3.58
N GLY A 333 17.58 -9.32 -2.81
CA GLY A 333 18.11 -10.51 -2.12
C GLY A 333 17.38 -10.88 -0.82
N GLN A 334 16.49 -10.03 -0.30
CA GLN A 334 15.70 -10.30 0.89
C GLN A 334 14.52 -11.23 0.56
N GLY A 335 14.74 -12.55 0.54
CA GLY A 335 13.72 -13.56 0.19
C GLY A 335 13.74 -14.80 1.04
#